data_AF-A0A1V4UJ53-F1
#
_entry.id   AF-A0A1V4UJ53-F1
#
_cell.length_a   1.000
_cell.length_b   1.000
_cell.length_c   1.000
_cell.angle_alpha   90.00
_cell.angle_beta   90.00
_cell.angle_gamma   90.00
#
_symmetry.space_group_name_H-M   'P 1'
#
loop_
_entity.id
_entity.type
_entity.pdbx_description
1 polymer ?
#
loop_
_entity_poly.entity_id
_entity_poly.type
_entity_poly.pdbx_seq_one_letter_code
_entity_poly.pdbx_strand_id
1 'polypeptide(L)' 'MDSRVIDIASAVVSGIVLLVFLIALPALMDPGIGYLLALVIFILTMSGAGFYLNKTIS' A
#
# COMPACT_ATOMS: atom_id res chain seq x y z
N MET A 1 6.17 14.51 14.05
CA MET A 1 6.17 14.91 12.63
C MET A 1 4.81 15.49 12.32
N ASP A 2 4.73 16.51 11.47
CA ASP A 2 3.43 17.03 11.01
C ASP A 2 2.60 15.89 10.40
N SER A 3 1.34 15.74 10.83
CA SER A 3 0.43 14.69 10.35
C SER A 3 0.32 14.68 8.82
N ARG A 4 0.48 15.83 8.17
CA ARG A 4 0.53 15.96 6.71
C ARG A 4 1.73 15.23 6.10
N VAL A 5 2.89 15.29 6.76
CA VAL A 5 4.11 14.62 6.29
C VAL A 5 3.98 13.11 6.43
N ILE A 6 3.34 12.63 7.50
CA ILE A 6 3.11 11.19 7.70
C ILE A 6 2.13 10.65 6.66
N ASP A 7 1.07 11.40 6.34
CA ASP A 7 0.10 11.04 5.30
C ASP A 7 0.76 10.92 3.91
N ILE A 8 1.52 11.96 3.51
CA ILE A 8 2.25 11.95 2.23
C ILE A 8 3.28 10.80 2.19
N ALA A 9 4.05 10.62 3.25
CA ALA A 9 5.03 9.54 3.32
C ALA A 9 4.35 8.16 3.22
N SER A 10 3.19 8.00 3.85
CA SER A 10 2.44 6.76 3.81
C SER A 10 1.87 6.46 2.43
N ALA A 11 1.37 7.47 1.72
CA ALA A 11 0.92 7.34 0.33
C ALA A 11 2.08 6.94 -0.59
N VAL A 12 3.25 7.56 -0.44
CA VAL A 12 4.45 7.24 -1.24
C VAL A 12 4.91 5.80 -0.99
N VAL A 13 5.01 5.39 0.28
CA VAL A 13 5.41 4.03 0.65
C VAL A 13 4.43 3.00 0.10
N SER A 14 3.12 3.24 0.26
CA SER A 14 2.09 2.34 -0.26
C SER A 14 2.12 2.24 -1.78
N GLY A 15 2.39 3.36 -2.47
CA GLY A 15 2.58 3.37 -3.93
C GLY A 15 3.80 2.54 -4.36
N ILE A 16 4.93 2.64 -3.65
CA ILE A 16 6.11 1.81 -3.92
C ILE A 16 5.78 0.32 -3.72
N VAL A 17 5.09 -0.03 -2.63
CA VAL A 17 4.66 -1.41 -2.36
C VAL A 17 3.79 -1.94 -3.50
N LEU A 18 2.84 -1.14 -4.00
CA LEU A 18 2.02 -1.51 -5.16
C LEU A 18 2.89 -1.78 -6.38
N LEU A 19 3.80 -0.87 -6.74
CA LEU A 19 4.65 -1.03 -7.94
C LEU A 19 5.52 -2.29 -7.85
N VAL A 20 6.10 -2.56 -6.68
CA VAL A 20 6.90 -3.77 -6.47
C VAL A 20 6.04 -5.02 -6.67
N PHE A 21 4.84 -5.07 -6.10
CA PHE A 21 3.96 -6.23 -6.22
C PHE A 21 3.31 -6.41 -7.59
N LEU A 22 3.06 -5.31 -8.30
CA LEU A 22 2.53 -5.35 -9.66
C LEU A 22 3.54 -5.98 -10.63
N ILE A 23 4.84 -5.90 -10.34
CA ILE A 23 5.90 -6.55 -11.12
C ILE A 23 6.20 -7.95 -10.57
N ALA A 24 6.36 -8.09 -9.26
CA ALA A 24 6.83 -9.32 -8.64
C ALA A 24 5.77 -10.43 -8.62
N LEU A 25 4.51 -10.14 -8.28
CA LEU A 25 3.49 -11.18 -8.15
C LEU A 25 3.16 -11.87 -9.48
N PRO A 26 2.88 -11.16 -10.60
CA PRO A 26 2.62 -11.80 -11.89
C PRO A 26 3.80 -12.59 -12.45
N ALA A 27 5.03 -12.30 -11.99
CA ALA A 27 6.22 -13.06 -12.35
C ALA A 27 6.34 -14.39 -11.56
N LEU A 28 5.67 -14.51 -10.42
CA LEU A 28 5.73 -15.67 -9.52
C LEU A 28 4.51 -16.59 -9.62
N MET A 29 3.38 -16.11 -10.13
CA MET A 29 2.12 -16.85 -10.23
C MET A 29 1.32 -16.44 -11.47
N ASP A 30 0.14 -17.04 -11.65
CA ASP A 30 -0.76 -16.65 -12.74
C ASP A 30 -0.94 -15.13 -12.80
N PRO A 31 -0.73 -14.48 -13.95
CA PRO A 31 -0.76 -13.02 -14.04
C PRO A 31 -2.07 -12.41 -13.57
N GLY A 32 -3.22 -13.05 -13.88
CA GLY A 32 -4.53 -12.54 -13.48
C GLY A 32 -4.67 -12.50 -11.95
N ILE A 33 -4.30 -13.60 -11.30
CA ILE A 33 -4.33 -13.69 -9.83
C ILE A 33 -3.27 -12.76 -9.21
N GLY A 34 -2.08 -12.66 -9.80
CA GLY A 34 -1.00 -11.82 -9.33
C GLY A 34 -1.37 -10.34 -9.27
N TYR A 35 -2.01 -9.81 -10.32
CA TYR A 35 -2.49 -8.42 -10.33
C TYR A 35 -3.60 -8.18 -9.31
N LEU A 36 -4.53 -9.11 -9.16
CA LEU A 36 -5.60 -9.01 -8.16
C LEU A 36 -5.03 -8.98 -6.74
N LEU A 37 -4.08 -9.86 -6.43
CA LEU A 37 -3.42 -9.86 -5.13
C LEU A 37 -2.61 -8.57 -4.88
N ALA A 38 -1.90 -8.05 -5.88
CA ALA A 38 -1.18 -6.79 -5.76
C ALA A 38 -2.13 -5.64 -5.36
N LEU A 39 -3.30 -5.56 -5.98
CA LEU A 39 -4.33 -4.57 -5.64
C LEU A 39 -4.89 -4.78 -4.23
N VAL A 40 -5.22 -6.02 -3.85
CA VAL A 40 -5.73 -6.33 -2.51
C VAL A 40 -4.72 -5.91 -1.44
N ILE A 41 -3.44 -6.24 -1.62
CA ILE A 41 -2.40 -5.88 -0.65
C ILE A 41 -2.20 -4.37 -0.58
N PHE A 42 -2.27 -3.66 -1.71
CA PHE A 42 -2.20 -2.21 -1.72
C PHE A 42 -3.35 -1.57 -0.94
N ILE A 43 -4.58 -2.03 -1.14
CA ILE A 43 -5.75 -1.55 -0.40
C ILE A 43 -5.57 -1.78 1.10
N LEU A 44 -5.11 -2.96 1.51
CA LEU A 44 -4.85 -3.28 2.92
C LEU A 44 -3.75 -2.40 3.52
N THR A 45 -2.72 -2.10 2.74
CA THR A 45 -1.60 -1.24 3.17
C THR A 45 -2.08 0.20 3.40
N MET A 46 -2.85 0.76 2.46
CA MET A 46 -3.46 2.09 2.59
C MET A 46 -4.47 2.16 3.74
N SER A 47 -5.28 1.10 3.93
CA SER A 47 -6.23 1.04 5.04
C SER A 47 -5.53 0.98 6.40
N GLY A 48 -4.44 0.22 6.51
CA GLY A 48 -3.62 0.15 7.72
C GLY A 48 -2.97 1.50 8.04
N ALA A 49 -2.38 2.13 7.02
CA ALA A 49 -1.83 3.48 7.11
C ALA A 49 -2.84 4.51 7.65
N GLY A 50 -4.05 4.55 7.07
CA GLY A 50 -5.13 5.43 7.49
C GLY A 50 -5.57 5.18 8.95
N PHE A 51 -5.61 3.92 9.38
CA PHE A 51 -5.94 3.56 10.76
C PHE A 51 -4.90 4.09 11.76
N TYR A 52 -3.61 3.90 11.48
CA TYR A 52 -2.54 4.40 12.35
C TYR A 52 -2.47 5.92 12.40
N LEU A 53 -2.67 6.59 11.26
CA LEU A 53 -2.78 8.05 11.19
C LEU A 53 -3.92 8.57 12.06
N ASN A 54 -5.12 7.99 11.91
CA ASN A 54 -6.29 8.40 12.70
C ASN A 54 -6.04 8.26 14.21
N LYS A 55 -5.37 7.18 14.63
CA LYS A 55 -5.05 6.93 16.05
C LYS A 55 -3.93 7.82 16.61
N THR A 56 -3.09 8.40 15.74
CA THR A 56 -2.00 9.31 16.13
C THR A 56 -2.47 10.77 16.19
N ILE A 57 -3.51 11.11 15.43
CA ILE A 57 -4.10 12.45 15.37
C ILE A 57 -5.21 12.62 16.43
N SER A 58 -5.93 11.55 16.77
CA SER A 58 -6.96 11.52 17.84
C SER A 58 -6.37 11.39 19.23
#